data_AF-A0A7C9DZY0-F1
#
_entry.id   AF-A0A7C9DZY0-F1
#
_cell.length_a   1.000
_cell.length_b   1.000
_cell.length_c   1.000
_cell.angle_alpha   90.00
_cell.angle_beta   90.00
_cell.angle_gamma   90.00
#
_symmetry.space_group_name_H-M   'P 1'
#
loop_
_entity.id
_entity.type
_entity.pdbx_description
1 polymer ?
#
loop_
_entity_poly.entity_id
_entity_poly.type
_entity_poly.pdbx_seq_one_letter_code
_entity_poly.pdbx_strand_id
1 'polypeptide(L)'
;MELDMPSMAATLGVSVPVLRFLLCFVATIPISLLWRIVPNSLPKHIYSAFTGIVLCYLSFGASWNIHLLVSMLVGYFSMLLYRPKCGIVAFFGVMGYLIGCHVYYMSGDAWKEGGIDASGAMMVLTLKVISCAINYQDGLLKDEDLRESQKKYRLTKMP
;
A
#
# COMPACT_ATOMS: atom_id res chain seq x y z
N MET A 1 26.23 19.43 -0.97
CA MET A 1 25.15 20.43 -1.14
C MET A 1 23.95 19.88 -0.42
N GLU A 2 23.73 20.29 0.83
CA GLU A 2 22.50 19.92 1.54
C GLU A 2 21.33 20.59 0.81
N LEU A 3 20.27 19.84 0.52
CA LEU A 3 19.07 20.41 -0.08
C LEU A 3 18.41 21.31 0.97
N ASP A 4 18.32 22.61 0.70
CA ASP A 4 17.58 23.56 1.55
C ASP A 4 16.07 23.38 1.36
N MET A 5 15.56 22.30 1.95
CA MET A 5 14.16 21.88 1.88
C MET A 5 13.18 22.96 2.36
N PRO A 6 13.44 23.72 3.44
CA PRO A 6 12.58 24.84 3.84
C PRO A 6 12.40 25.89 2.74
N SER A 7 13.48 26.38 2.13
CA SER A 7 13.41 27.41 1.10
C SER A 7 12.71 26.91 -0.17
N MET A 8 12.97 25.66 -0.57
CA MET A 8 12.28 25.03 -1.69
C MET A 8 10.78 24.88 -1.43
N ALA A 9 10.40 24.44 -0.23
CA ALA A 9 8.99 24.27 0.14
C ALA A 9 8.26 25.61 0.17
N ALA A 10 8.89 26.65 0.73
CA ALA A 10 8.37 28.02 0.73
C ALA A 10 8.16 28.55 -0.70
N THR A 11 9.12 28.32 -1.60
CA THR A 11 9.03 28.74 -3.02
C THR A 11 7.86 28.08 -3.74
N LEU A 12 7.58 26.82 -3.42
CA LEU A 12 6.48 26.04 -4.00
C LEU A 12 5.13 26.26 -3.29
N GLY A 13 5.08 27.02 -2.19
CA GLY A 13 3.87 27.24 -1.41
C GLY A 13 3.36 25.97 -0.70
N VAL A 14 4.25 25.03 -0.38
CA VAL A 14 3.90 23.77 0.29
C VAL A 14 4.68 23.61 1.58
N SER A 15 4.23 22.70 2.45
CA SER A 15 4.98 22.33 3.64
C SER A 15 6.17 21.42 3.30
N VAL A 16 7.17 21.36 4.18
CA VAL A 16 8.32 20.46 4.02
C VAL A 16 7.91 18.98 3.93
N PRO A 17 6.97 18.45 4.75
CA PRO A 17 6.48 17.09 4.60
C PRO A 17 5.85 16.81 3.23
N VAL A 18 5.04 17.74 2.70
CA VAL A 18 4.44 17.63 1.37
C VAL A 18 5.52 17.62 0.29
N LEU A 19 6.51 18.50 0.38
CA LEU A 19 7.64 18.50 -0.57
C LEU A 19 8.41 17.16 -0.55
N ARG A 20 8.69 16.61 0.64
CA ARG A 20 9.35 15.28 0.78
C ARG A 20 8.54 14.18 0.11
N PHE A 21 7.23 14.15 0.36
CA PHE A 21 6.33 13.21 -0.27
C PHE A 21 6.33 13.37 -1.81
N LEU A 22 6.25 14.60 -2.33
CA LEU A 22 6.28 14.86 -3.77
C LEU A 22 7.58 14.39 -4.43
N LEU A 23 8.73 14.66 -3.79
CA LEU A 23 10.02 14.18 -4.29
C LEU A 23 10.07 12.65 -4.32
N CYS A 24 9.61 11.98 -3.27
CA CYS A 24 9.52 10.52 -3.23
C CYS A 24 8.54 9.98 -4.28
N PHE A 25 7.41 10.66 -4.47
CA PHE A 25 6.41 10.30 -5.47
C PHE A 25 6.98 10.39 -6.88
N VAL A 26 7.69 11.47 -7.22
CA VAL A 26 8.39 11.59 -8.51
C VAL A 26 9.49 10.52 -8.64
N ALA A 27 10.22 10.22 -7.56
CA ALA A 27 11.24 9.17 -7.55
C ALA A 27 10.68 7.77 -7.85
N THR A 28 9.38 7.53 -7.64
CA THR A 28 8.75 6.26 -8.04
C THR A 28 8.86 6.00 -9.54
N ILE A 29 8.96 7.04 -10.39
CA ILE A 29 9.07 6.92 -11.84
C ILE A 29 10.38 6.22 -12.25
N PRO A 30 11.58 6.77 -11.97
CA PRO A 30 12.83 6.10 -12.31
C PRO A 30 12.97 4.76 -11.57
N ILE A 31 12.51 4.66 -10.32
CA ILE A 31 12.52 3.40 -9.56
C ILE A 31 11.69 2.31 -10.26
N SER A 32 10.52 2.67 -10.81
CA SER A 32 9.66 1.74 -11.56
C SER A 32 10.25 1.37 -12.92
N LEU A 33 11.02 2.26 -13.55
CA LEU A 33 11.76 1.95 -14.78
C LEU A 33 12.88 0.94 -14.50
N LEU A 34 13.63 1.12 -13.42
CA LEU A 34 14.66 0.18 -12.98
C LEU A 34 14.07 -1.19 -12.57
N TRP A 35 12.84 -1.24 -12.06
CA TRP A 35 12.18 -2.54 -11.80
C TRP A 35 12.03 -3.41 -13.05
N ARG A 36 11.92 -2.80 -14.24
CA ARG A 36 11.75 -3.53 -15.51
C ARG A 36 12.98 -4.33 -15.92
N ILE A 37 14.18 -3.93 -15.47
CA ILE A 37 15.44 -4.63 -15.78
C ILE A 37 15.75 -5.76 -14.78
N VAL A 38 15.02 -5.84 -13.66
CA VAL A 38 15.24 -6.88 -12.63
C VAL A 38 14.80 -8.25 -13.17
N PRO A 39 15.68 -9.27 -13.17
CA PRO A 39 15.33 -10.59 -13.69
C PRO A 39 14.54 -11.42 -12.65
N ASN A 40 13.74 -12.38 -13.14
CA ASN A 40 13.01 -13.35 -12.33
C ASN A 40 11.96 -12.74 -11.36
N SER A 41 11.21 -13.60 -10.66
CA SER A 41 10.15 -13.16 -9.72
C SER A 41 10.72 -12.74 -8.36
N LEU A 42 11.56 -13.57 -7.73
CA LEU A 42 12.07 -13.29 -6.38
C LEU A 42 12.85 -11.96 -6.28
N PRO A 43 13.81 -11.65 -7.18
CA PRO A 43 14.51 -10.36 -7.14
C PRO A 43 13.56 -9.18 -7.37
N LYS A 44 12.51 -9.34 -8.18
CA LYS A 44 11.48 -8.30 -8.36
C LYS A 44 10.70 -8.05 -7.07
N HIS A 45 10.35 -9.09 -6.32
CA HIS A 45 9.68 -8.94 -5.03
C HIS A 45 10.58 -8.24 -4.00
N ILE A 46 11.84 -8.65 -3.91
CA ILE A 46 12.82 -8.03 -3.01
C ILE A 46 13.03 -6.56 -3.39
N TYR A 47 13.20 -6.26 -4.67
CA TYR A 47 13.34 -4.88 -5.15
C TYR A 47 12.11 -4.03 -4.79
N SER A 48 10.90 -4.52 -5.09
CA SER A 48 9.66 -3.80 -4.80
C SER A 48 9.46 -3.58 -3.31
N ALA A 49 9.77 -4.59 -2.47
CA ALA A 49 9.69 -4.46 -1.02
C ALA A 49 10.72 -3.44 -0.50
N PHE A 50 11.98 -3.56 -0.91
CA PHE A 50 13.06 -2.66 -0.47
C PHE A 50 12.78 -1.22 -0.86
N THR A 51 12.51 -0.97 -2.14
CA THR A 51 12.23 0.39 -2.64
C THR A 51 10.95 0.97 -2.05
N GLY A 52 9.92 0.14 -1.86
CA GLY A 52 8.70 0.53 -1.16
C GLY A 52 8.95 0.96 0.28
N ILE A 53 9.73 0.19 1.05
CA ILE A 53 10.09 0.50 2.44
C ILE A 53 10.88 1.81 2.51
N VAL A 54 11.88 1.98 1.64
CA VAL A 54 12.71 3.19 1.60
C VAL A 54 11.87 4.41 1.25
N LEU A 55 11.04 4.36 0.20
CA LEU A 55 10.18 5.48 -0.19
C LEU A 55 9.14 5.82 0.88
N CYS A 56 8.55 4.81 1.53
CA CYS A 56 7.63 5.03 2.64
C CYS A 56 8.33 5.68 3.83
N TYR A 57 9.52 5.20 4.19
CA TYR A 57 10.32 5.78 5.27
C TYR A 57 10.67 7.24 5.00
N LEU A 58 11.14 7.57 3.79
CA LEU A 58 11.50 8.93 3.42
C LEU A 58 10.30 9.87 3.34
N SER A 59 9.12 9.35 2.95
CA SER A 59 7.89 10.13 2.82
C SER A 59 7.21 10.39 4.17
N PHE A 60 7.11 9.35 5.01
CA PHE A 60 6.21 9.33 6.17
C PHE A 60 6.90 8.97 7.49
N GLY A 61 8.11 8.41 7.46
CA GLY A 61 8.86 7.96 8.64
C GLY A 61 8.73 6.45 8.93
N ALA A 62 9.46 6.00 9.95
CA ALA A 62 9.59 4.56 10.27
C ALA A 62 8.30 3.91 10.77
N SER A 63 7.54 4.59 11.63
CA SER A 63 6.32 4.05 12.24
C SER A 63 5.28 3.63 11.20
N TRP A 64 5.18 4.38 10.10
CA TRP A 64 4.21 4.11 9.04
C TRP A 64 4.50 2.84 8.24
N ASN A 65 5.77 2.43 8.13
CA ASN A 65 6.09 1.13 7.52
C ASN A 65 5.47 -0.03 8.30
N ILE A 66 5.42 0.07 9.63
CA ILE A 66 4.81 -0.95 10.49
C ILE A 66 3.31 -1.02 10.25
N HIS A 67 2.61 0.12 10.14
CA HIS A 67 1.18 0.12 9.85
C HIS A 67 0.86 -0.52 8.49
N LEU A 68 1.64 -0.23 7.45
CA LEU A 68 1.48 -0.87 6.13
C LEU A 68 1.76 -2.38 6.21
N LEU A 69 2.79 -2.80 6.96
CA LEU A 69 3.10 -4.21 7.18
C LEU A 69 1.98 -4.94 7.91
N VAL A 70 1.41 -4.35 8.96
CA VAL A 70 0.28 -4.92 9.71
C VAL A 70 -0.91 -5.12 8.77
N SER A 71 -1.27 -4.13 7.95
CA SER A 71 -2.35 -4.26 6.95
C SER A 71 -2.12 -5.42 5.98
N MET A 72 -0.89 -5.59 5.48
CA MET A 72 -0.53 -6.71 4.60
C MET A 72 -0.63 -8.06 5.31
N LEU A 73 -0.12 -8.15 6.56
CA LEU A 73 -0.16 -9.38 7.35
C LEU A 73 -1.58 -9.80 7.68
N VAL A 74 -2.46 -8.86 8.06
CA VAL A 74 -3.87 -9.17 8.34
C VAL A 74 -4.56 -9.77 7.11
N GLY A 75 -4.34 -9.21 5.92
CA GLY A 75 -4.88 -9.78 4.69
C GLY A 75 -4.25 -11.11 4.30
N TYR A 76 -2.94 -11.28 4.51
CA TYR A 76 -2.28 -12.56 4.24
C TYR A 76 -2.77 -13.67 5.19
N PHE A 77 -2.88 -13.37 6.48
CA PHE A 77 -3.40 -14.31 7.47
C PHE A 77 -4.87 -14.67 7.22
N SER A 78 -5.68 -13.76 6.70
CA SER A 78 -7.06 -14.11 6.33
C SER A 78 -7.09 -15.20 5.25
N MET A 79 -6.20 -15.09 4.24
CA MET A 79 -6.06 -16.10 3.17
C MET A 79 -5.50 -17.42 3.69
N LEU A 80 -4.49 -17.35 4.57
CA LEU A 80 -3.84 -18.53 5.14
C LEU A 80 -4.78 -19.34 6.06
N LEU A 81 -5.57 -18.66 6.90
CA LEU A 81 -6.35 -19.30 7.95
C LEU A 81 -7.76 -19.70 7.49
N TYR A 82 -8.39 -18.94 6.59
CA TYR A 82 -9.80 -19.19 6.23
C TYR A 82 -10.16 -18.83 4.79
N ARG A 83 -9.55 -19.52 3.82
CA ARG A 83 -9.78 -19.32 2.38
C ARG A 83 -11.25 -19.17 1.95
N PRO A 84 -12.23 -19.99 2.42
CA PRO A 84 -13.62 -19.86 1.96
C PRO A 84 -14.29 -18.52 2.29
N LYS A 85 -13.77 -17.77 3.26
CA LYS A 85 -14.29 -16.45 3.65
C LYS A 85 -13.17 -15.42 3.87
N CYS A 86 -12.00 -15.61 3.26
CA CYS A 86 -10.85 -14.74 3.52
C CYS A 86 -11.08 -13.31 3.03
N GLY A 87 -11.94 -13.10 2.02
CA GLY A 87 -12.32 -11.79 1.51
C GLY A 87 -13.08 -10.95 2.53
N ILE A 88 -14.09 -11.52 3.21
CA ILE A 88 -14.84 -10.78 4.25
C ILE A 88 -14.00 -10.54 5.50
N VAL A 89 -13.14 -11.50 5.87
CA VAL A 89 -12.19 -11.34 6.99
C VAL A 89 -11.17 -10.24 6.67
N ALA A 90 -10.60 -10.23 5.45
CA ALA A 90 -9.71 -9.17 5.00
C ALA A 90 -10.42 -7.82 4.95
N PHE A 91 -11.67 -7.78 4.48
CA PHE A 91 -12.45 -6.55 4.44
C PHE A 91 -12.56 -5.92 5.83
N PHE A 92 -13.13 -6.62 6.81
CA PHE A 92 -13.30 -6.05 8.15
C PHE A 92 -11.97 -5.83 8.86
N GLY A 93 -10.99 -6.73 8.70
CA GLY A 93 -9.69 -6.62 9.34
C GLY A 93 -8.88 -5.44 8.82
N VAL A 94 -8.66 -5.37 7.50
CA VAL A 94 -7.79 -4.35 6.88
C VAL A 94 -8.51 -3.01 6.79
N MET A 95 -9.81 -2.98 6.42
CA MET A 95 -10.58 -1.73 6.42
C MET A 95 -10.76 -1.17 7.84
N GLY A 96 -11.07 -2.03 8.81
CA GLY A 96 -11.20 -1.62 10.21
C GLY A 96 -9.89 -1.04 10.75
N TYR A 97 -8.76 -1.65 10.41
CA TYR A 97 -7.45 -1.14 10.79
C TYR A 97 -7.12 0.21 10.15
N LEU A 98 -7.41 0.38 8.85
CA LEU A 98 -7.27 1.66 8.15
C LEU A 98 -8.11 2.76 8.83
N ILE A 99 -9.40 2.50 9.07
CA ILE A 99 -10.30 3.45 9.73
C ILE A 99 -9.76 3.81 11.12
N GLY A 100 -9.34 2.81 11.89
CA GLY A 100 -8.75 3.01 13.22
C GLY A 100 -7.52 3.91 13.17
N CYS A 101 -6.59 3.67 12.25
CA CYS A 101 -5.40 4.50 12.08
C CYS A 101 -5.77 5.93 11.63
N HIS A 102 -6.64 6.06 10.64
CA HIS A 102 -7.02 7.35 10.06
C HIS A 102 -7.72 8.26 11.10
N VAL A 103 -8.54 7.67 11.97
CA VAL A 103 -9.18 8.39 13.08
C VAL A 103 -8.18 8.67 14.20
N TYR A 104 -7.40 7.67 14.64
CA TYR A 104 -6.46 7.81 15.75
C TYR A 104 -5.41 8.91 15.50
N TYR A 105 -4.90 8.99 14.28
CA TYR A 105 -3.91 10.00 13.91
C TYR A 105 -4.53 11.33 13.43
N MET A 106 -5.86 11.45 13.44
CA MET A 106 -6.59 12.62 12.92
C MET A 106 -6.08 13.05 11.54
N SER A 107 -5.82 12.06 10.67
CA SER A 107 -5.07 12.27 9.43
C SER A 107 -5.66 13.37 8.55
N GLY A 108 -6.99 13.48 8.50
CA GLY A 108 -7.68 14.52 7.72
C GLY A 108 -7.37 15.94 8.19
N ASP A 109 -7.22 16.16 9.50
CA ASP A 109 -6.88 17.49 10.04
C ASP A 109 -5.39 17.76 9.92
N ALA A 110 -4.55 16.75 10.19
CA ALA A 110 -3.11 16.84 9.96
C ALA A 110 -2.78 17.23 8.52
N TRP A 111 -3.52 16.70 7.53
CA TRP A 111 -3.31 17.03 6.12
C TRP A 111 -3.71 18.47 5.78
N LYS A 112 -4.78 19.00 6.38
CA LYS A 112 -5.19 20.41 6.18
C LYS A 112 -4.15 21.39 6.73
N GLU A 113 -3.47 21.01 7.81
CA GLU A 113 -2.41 21.80 8.45
C GLU A 113 -1.05 21.67 7.73
N GLY A 114 -1.00 20.94 6.61
CA GLY A 114 0.23 20.72 5.84
C GLY A 114 1.10 19.58 6.39
N GLY A 115 0.64 18.82 7.38
CA GLY A 115 1.19 17.50 7.66
C GLY A 115 0.89 16.52 6.53
N ILE A 116 1.59 15.39 6.49
CA ILE A 116 1.19 14.27 5.65
C ILE A 116 1.60 12.98 6.32
N ASP A 117 0.72 12.01 6.27
CA ASP A 117 0.94 10.70 6.82
C ASP A 117 0.63 9.60 5.81
N ALA A 118 0.96 8.35 6.14
CA ALA A 118 0.80 7.25 5.18
C ALA A 118 -0.63 6.71 5.10
N SER A 119 -1.64 7.34 5.74
CA SER A 119 -3.02 6.84 5.70
C SER A 119 -3.57 6.85 4.27
N GLY A 120 -3.18 7.80 3.43
CA GLY A 120 -3.53 7.83 2.00
C GLY A 120 -2.92 6.66 1.22
N ALA A 121 -1.65 6.34 1.47
CA ALA A 121 -1.01 5.15 0.89
C ALA A 121 -1.68 3.86 1.40
N MET A 122 -2.06 3.84 2.68
CA MET A 122 -2.77 2.73 3.30
C MET A 122 -4.17 2.51 2.69
N MET A 123 -4.88 3.55 2.24
CA MET A 123 -6.14 3.40 1.52
C MET A 123 -5.96 2.57 0.24
N VAL A 124 -4.95 2.89 -0.57
CA VAL A 124 -4.65 2.17 -1.82
C VAL A 124 -4.20 0.74 -1.53
N LEU A 125 -3.36 0.55 -0.50
CA LEU A 125 -2.93 -0.77 -0.05
C LEU A 125 -4.11 -1.62 0.40
N THR A 126 -5.04 -1.04 1.17
CA THR A 126 -6.24 -1.71 1.70
C THR A 126 -7.09 -2.26 0.56
N LEU A 127 -7.35 -1.45 -0.47
CA LEU A 127 -8.07 -1.90 -1.65
C LEU A 127 -7.36 -3.09 -2.32
N LYS A 128 -6.04 -3.01 -2.52
CA LYS A 128 -5.26 -4.08 -3.16
C LYS A 128 -5.28 -5.37 -2.35
N VAL A 129 -5.07 -5.30 -1.04
CA VAL A 129 -5.01 -6.47 -0.16
C VAL A 129 -6.38 -7.16 -0.06
N ILE A 130 -7.45 -6.38 0.10
CA ILE A 130 -8.82 -6.93 0.13
C ILE A 130 -9.17 -7.56 -1.21
N SER A 131 -8.89 -6.88 -2.34
CA SER A 131 -9.11 -7.47 -3.67
C SER A 131 -8.34 -8.76 -3.87
N CYS A 132 -7.10 -8.83 -3.38
CA CYS A 132 -6.28 -10.03 -3.44
C CYS A 132 -6.92 -11.20 -2.68
N ALA A 133 -7.39 -10.96 -1.46
CA ALA A 133 -8.08 -11.97 -0.66
C ALA A 133 -9.39 -12.45 -1.32
N ILE A 134 -10.20 -11.52 -1.83
CA ILE A 134 -11.43 -11.86 -2.57
C ILE A 134 -11.11 -12.69 -3.81
N ASN A 135 -10.11 -12.30 -4.60
CA ASN A 135 -9.69 -13.05 -5.78
C ASN A 135 -9.20 -14.46 -5.44
N TYR A 136 -8.52 -14.64 -4.30
CA TYR A 136 -8.08 -15.96 -3.82
C TYR A 136 -9.24 -16.84 -3.31
N GLN A 137 -10.24 -16.23 -2.68
CA GLN A 137 -11.49 -16.88 -2.31
C GLN A 137 -12.27 -17.35 -3.55
N ASP A 138 -12.40 -16.47 -4.56
CA ASP A 138 -13.07 -16.76 -5.84
C ASP A 138 -12.42 -17.95 -6.59
N GLY A 139 -11.13 -18.21 -6.35
CA GLY A 139 -10.43 -19.37 -6.89
C GLY A 139 -10.94 -20.73 -6.39
N LEU A 140 -11.91 -20.77 -5.46
CA LEU A 140 -12.62 -21.99 -5.05
C LEU A 140 -13.86 -22.30 -5.91
N LEU A 141 -14.39 -21.31 -6.63
CA LEU A 141 -15.61 -21.45 -7.42
C LEU A 141 -15.31 -22.06 -8.79
N LYS A 142 -16.30 -22.77 -9.34
CA LYS A 142 -16.23 -23.29 -10.71
C LYS A 142 -16.38 -22.15 -11.71
N ASP A 143 -15.86 -22.33 -12.92
CA ASP A 143 -15.95 -21.33 -13.99
C ASP A 143 -17.40 -20.91 -14.33
N GLU A 144 -18.35 -21.84 -14.23
CA GLU A 144 -19.78 -21.58 -14.47
C GLU A 144 -20.41 -20.63 -13.43
N ASP A 145 -19.88 -20.61 -12.21
CA ASP A 145 -20.38 -19.80 -11.10
C ASP A 145 -19.73 -18.40 -11.03
N LEU A 146 -18.76 -18.12 -11.91
CA LEU A 146 -17.95 -16.90 -11.88
C LEU A 146 -18.41 -15.87 -12.92
N ARG A 147 -18.46 -14.60 -12.51
CA ARG A 147 -18.57 -13.47 -13.44
C ARG A 147 -17.29 -13.33 -14.26
N GLU A 148 -17.37 -12.71 -15.44
CA GLU A 148 -16.22 -12.48 -16.33
C GLU A 148 -15.05 -11.76 -15.64
N SER A 149 -15.33 -10.78 -14.78
CA SER A 149 -14.30 -10.11 -13.98
C SER A 149 -13.62 -11.06 -12.98
N GLN A 150 -14.38 -11.95 -12.33
CA GLN A 150 -13.83 -12.91 -11.37
C GLN A 150 -13.02 -13.98 -12.08
N LYS A 151 -13.46 -14.48 -13.25
CA LYS A 151 -12.67 -15.40 -14.09
C LYS A 151 -11.29 -14.82 -14.43
N LYS A 152 -11.25 -13.52 -14.78
CA LYS A 152 -10.01 -12.82 -15.14
C LYS A 152 -9.05 -12.65 -13.96
N TYR A 153 -9.55 -12.40 -12.75
CA TYR A 153 -8.71 -12.00 -11.61
C TYR A 153 -8.56 -13.07 -10.53
N ARG A 154 -9.31 -14.17 -10.57
CA ARG A 154 -9.25 -15.23 -9.55
C ARG A 154 -7.82 -15.76 -9.39
N LEU A 155 -7.46 -16.04 -8.14
CA LEU A 155 -6.18 -16.63 -7.78
C LEU A 155 -6.41 -18.08 -7.33
N THR A 156 -5.86 -19.04 -8.06
CA THR A 156 -5.98 -20.47 -7.72
C THR A 156 -4.97 -20.90 -6.66
N LYS A 157 -3.83 -20.18 -6.59
CA LYS A 157 -2.76 -20.36 -5.60
C LYS A 157 -2.68 -19.14 -4.70
N MET A 158 -2.22 -19.37 -3.48
CA MET A 158 -1.97 -18.28 -2.55
C MET A 158 -0.79 -17.44 -3.10
N PRO A 159 -0.93 -16.11 -3.13
CA PRO A 159 0.10 -15.20 -3.64
C PRO A 159 1.27 -15.02 -2.68
#